data_AF-A0A969HZD2-F1
#
_entry.id   AF-A0A969HZD2-F1
#
_cell.length_a   1.000
_cell.length_b   1.000
_cell.length_c   1.000
_cell.angle_alpha   90.00
_cell.angle_beta   90.00
_cell.angle_gamma   90.00
#
_symmetry.space_group_name_H-M   'P 1'
#
loop_
_entity.id
_entity.type
_entity.pdbx_description
1 polymer ?
#
loop_
_entity_poly.entity_id
_entity_poly.type
_entity_poly.pdbx_seq_one_letter_code
_entity_poly.pdbx_strand_id
1 'polypeptide(L)'
;MHCSDHAMYRQAQRNLSDRDVQFVLDYGRTFYCAGAKHVFLGRRDIPRDPDVRRQYARLEGTTLVVSENDGVTVLITAYRNRRGQKHIRSKK
;
A
#
# COMPACT_ATOMS: atom_id res chain seq x y z
N MET A 1 -19.29 4.32 28.12
CA MET A 1 -19.20 3.75 26.76
C MET A 1 -18.75 4.87 25.84
N HIS A 2 -17.46 4.94 25.53
CA HIS A 2 -16.87 6.01 24.71
C HIS A 2 -16.39 5.37 23.42
N CYS A 3 -17.17 5.47 22.35
CA CYS A 3 -16.74 5.09 21.01
C CYS A 3 -15.73 6.14 20.51
N SER A 4 -14.46 5.99 20.87
CA SER A 4 -13.35 6.75 20.29
C SER A 4 -12.48 5.82 19.46
N ASP A 5 -13.17 5.19 18.51
CA ASP A 5 -12.73 4.16 17.61
C ASP A 5 -12.56 4.82 16.22
N HIS A 6 -11.35 5.16 15.76
CA HIS A 6 -10.38 4.19 15.22
C HIS A 6 -10.96 2.98 14.46
N ALA A 7 -12.13 2.44 14.83
CA ALA A 7 -12.89 1.42 14.09
C ALA A 7 -13.27 1.82 12.65
N MET A 8 -13.26 3.11 12.27
CA MET A 8 -13.56 3.53 10.89
C MET A 8 -12.33 3.67 9.97
N TYR A 9 -11.13 3.93 10.50
CA TYR A 9 -9.88 3.70 9.75
C TYR A 9 -9.74 2.21 9.37
N ARG A 10 -10.30 1.35 10.24
CA ARG A 10 -10.36 -0.12 10.16
C ARG A 10 -11.45 -0.68 9.24
N GLN A 11 -12.23 0.17 8.58
CA GLN A 11 -13.26 -0.26 7.62
C GLN A 11 -12.85 0.00 6.14
N ALA A 12 -11.84 0.79 5.83
CA ALA A 12 -11.61 1.23 4.44
C ALA A 12 -10.30 0.71 3.80
N GLN A 13 -9.35 0.22 4.62
CA GLN A 13 -8.15 -0.55 4.24
C GLN A 13 -8.44 -2.06 4.06
N ARG A 14 -9.71 -2.41 3.84
CA ARG A 14 -10.47 -3.58 4.36
C ARG A 14 -10.19 -4.98 3.79
N ASN A 15 -9.00 -5.25 3.26
CA ASN A 15 -8.50 -6.62 3.05
C ASN A 15 -6.97 -6.68 3.06
N LEU A 16 -6.33 -5.69 3.68
CA LEU A 16 -4.90 -5.62 3.92
C LEU A 16 -4.67 -5.77 5.42
N SER A 17 -3.98 -6.85 5.78
CA SER A 17 -3.45 -7.06 7.11
C SER A 17 -2.22 -6.18 7.34
N ASP A 18 -1.84 -5.97 8.60
CA ASP A 18 -0.60 -5.27 8.94
C ASP A 18 0.62 -5.92 8.25
N ARG A 19 0.61 -7.25 8.05
CA ARG A 19 1.63 -7.96 7.27
C ARG A 19 1.62 -7.59 5.80
N ASP A 20 0.44 -7.37 5.21
CA ASP A 20 0.34 -6.93 3.82
C ASP A 20 0.88 -5.50 3.66
N VAL A 21 0.61 -4.62 4.62
CA VAL A 21 1.16 -3.25 4.66
C VAL A 21 2.69 -3.31 4.78
N GLN A 22 3.21 -4.06 5.74
CA GLN A 22 4.65 -4.22 5.95
C GLN A 22 5.33 -4.77 4.70
N PHE A 23 4.75 -5.80 4.07
CA PHE A 23 5.29 -6.38 2.85
C PHE A 23 5.38 -5.36 1.70
N VAL A 24 4.37 -4.50 1.54
CA VAL A 24 4.42 -3.44 0.53
C VAL A 24 5.48 -2.40 0.89
N LEU A 25 5.69 -2.08 2.17
CA LEU A 25 6.75 -1.16 2.60
C LEU A 25 8.16 -1.72 2.33
N ASP A 26 8.38 -3.01 2.55
CA ASP A 26 9.70 -3.64 2.41
C ASP A 26 10.06 -3.93 0.94
N TYR A 27 9.10 -4.42 0.15
CA TYR A 27 9.35 -4.86 -1.23
C TYR A 27 8.90 -3.85 -2.27
N GLY A 28 7.98 -2.94 -1.92
CA GLY A 28 7.44 -1.96 -2.84
C GLY A 28 8.43 -0.84 -3.17
N ARG A 29 8.22 -0.23 -4.32
CA ARG A 29 9.03 0.92 -4.76
C ARG A 29 8.51 2.19 -4.11
N THR A 30 9.41 2.92 -3.48
CA THR A 30 9.11 4.16 -2.78
C THR A 30 9.28 5.38 -3.71
N PHE A 31 8.35 6.31 -3.63
CA PHE A 31 8.33 7.57 -4.36
C PHE A 31 7.94 8.69 -3.41
N TYR A 32 8.69 9.78 -3.38
CA TYR A 32 8.33 10.97 -2.61
C TYR A 32 7.57 11.93 -3.53
N CYS A 33 6.33 12.25 -3.18
CA CYS A 33 5.49 13.17 -3.95
C CYS A 33 4.68 14.04 -3.00
N ALA A 34 4.68 15.36 -3.24
CA ALA A 34 3.88 16.33 -2.47
C ALA A 34 4.06 16.24 -0.93
N GLY A 35 5.26 15.91 -0.43
CA GLY A 35 5.54 15.78 1.01
C GLY A 35 5.06 14.46 1.64
N ALA A 36 4.55 13.53 0.84
CA ALA A 36 4.19 12.18 1.28
C ALA A 36 5.05 11.13 0.58
N LYS A 37 5.22 10.00 1.26
CA LYS A 37 5.95 8.83 0.78
C LYS A 37 4.95 7.81 0.24
N HIS A 38 4.99 7.60 -1.06
CA HIS A 38 4.15 6.65 -1.77
C HIS A 38 4.94 5.37 -1.99
N VAL A 39 4.41 4.22 -1.55
CA VAL A 39 5.04 2.92 -1.76
C VAL A 39 4.15 2.05 -2.64
N PHE A 40 4.64 1.70 -3.82
CA PHE A 40 3.89 0.93 -4.81
C PHE A 40 4.49 -0.47 -5.00
N LEU A 41 3.67 -1.50 -4.78
CA LEU A 41 4.06 -2.89 -5.02
C LEU A 41 3.64 -3.33 -6.42
N GLY A 42 4.60 -3.47 -7.33
CA GLY A 42 4.40 -4.07 -8.64
C GLY A 42 4.60 -5.59 -8.64
N ARG A 43 4.12 -6.27 -9.68
CA ARG A 43 4.28 -7.72 -9.85
C ARG A 43 5.74 -8.20 -9.82
N ARG A 44 6.65 -7.37 -10.33
CA ARG A 44 8.09 -7.67 -10.42
C ARG A 44 8.81 -7.46 -9.09
N ASP A 45 8.19 -6.71 -8.20
CA ASP A 45 8.72 -6.36 -6.87
C ASP A 45 8.40 -7.49 -5.86
N ILE A 46 7.41 -8.35 -6.15
CA ILE A 46 7.11 -9.56 -5.38
C ILE A 46 8.18 -10.63 -5.67
N PRO A 47 8.77 -11.27 -4.63
CA PRO A 47 9.72 -12.36 -4.81
C PRO A 47 9.18 -13.48 -5.72
N ARG A 48 10.09 -14.15 -6.43
CA ARG A 48 9.73 -15.26 -7.35
C ARG A 48 9.39 -16.56 -6.65
N ASP A 49 9.62 -16.63 -5.34
CA ASP A 49 9.21 -17.75 -4.51
C ASP A 49 7.70 -18.02 -4.71
N PRO A 50 7.32 -19.24 -5.11
CA PRO A 50 5.94 -19.56 -5.47
C PRO A 50 4.96 -19.41 -4.30
N ASP A 51 5.38 -19.70 -3.07
CA ASP A 51 4.52 -19.61 -1.88
C ASP A 51 4.28 -18.15 -1.50
N VAL A 52 5.36 -17.35 -1.45
CA VAL A 52 5.29 -15.90 -1.21
C VAL A 52 4.47 -15.23 -2.30
N ARG A 53 4.72 -15.58 -3.57
CA ARG A 53 3.99 -15.01 -4.69
C ARG A 53 2.52 -15.38 -4.65
N ARG A 54 2.14 -16.61 -4.29
CA ARG A 54 0.72 -16.99 -4.17
C ARG A 54 0.02 -16.23 -3.06
N GLN A 55 0.71 -16.04 -1.93
CA GLN A 55 0.20 -15.30 -0.78
C GLN A 55 0.01 -13.80 -1.07
N TYR A 56 1.01 -13.17 -1.70
CA TYR A 56 1.05 -11.72 -1.92
C TYR A 56 0.69 -11.28 -3.34
N ALA A 57 0.38 -12.20 -4.28
CA ALA A 57 -0.12 -11.85 -5.61
C ALA A 57 -1.36 -10.96 -5.55
N ARG A 58 -2.19 -11.13 -4.51
CA ARG A 58 -3.35 -10.28 -4.27
C ARG A 58 -2.97 -8.82 -4.03
N LEU A 59 -1.76 -8.55 -3.54
CA LEU A 59 -1.23 -7.22 -3.25
C LEU A 59 -0.65 -6.51 -4.48
N GLU A 60 -0.53 -7.19 -5.62
CA GLU A 60 -0.07 -6.58 -6.86
C GLU A 60 -0.91 -5.32 -7.21
N GLY A 61 -0.23 -4.19 -7.40
CA GLY A 61 -0.85 -2.90 -7.68
C GLY A 61 -1.37 -2.17 -6.43
N THR A 62 -0.91 -2.55 -5.23
CA THR A 62 -1.19 -1.82 -3.99
C THR A 62 -0.26 -0.62 -3.87
N THR A 63 -0.84 0.54 -3.60
CA THR A 63 -0.11 1.76 -3.25
C THR A 63 -0.44 2.11 -1.80
N LEU A 64 0.62 2.27 -1.00
CA LEU A 64 0.56 2.88 0.31
C LEU A 64 0.98 4.34 0.18
N VAL A 65 0.35 5.20 0.97
CA VAL A 65 0.76 6.59 1.16
C VAL A 65 0.99 6.74 2.64
N VAL A 66 2.26 6.90 2.99
CA VAL A 66 2.70 7.13 4.35
C VAL A 66 3.24 8.55 4.43
N SER A 67 3.07 9.17 5.59
CA SER A 67 3.72 10.43 5.91
C SER A 67 4.68 10.17 7.07
N GLU A 68 5.90 10.66 6.91
CA GLU A 68 6.94 10.61 7.93
C GLU A 68 6.94 11.99 8.61
N ASN A 69 6.43 12.07 9.83
CA ASN A 69 6.50 13.29 10.66
C ASN A 69 7.24 12.95 11.96
N ASP A 70 8.28 13.72 12.28
CA ASP A 70 9.05 13.57 13.53
C ASP A 70 9.55 12.14 13.82
N GLY A 71 9.93 11.39 12.77
CA GLY A 71 10.38 9.99 12.88
C GLY A 71 9.26 8.97 13.07
N VAL A 72 8.00 9.40 13.09
CA VAL A 72 6.82 8.53 13.14
C VAL A 72 6.26 8.36 11.73
N THR A 73 6.26 7.12 11.24
CA THR A 73 5.62 6.76 9.97
C THR A 73 4.14 6.52 10.20
N VAL A 74 3.31 7.42 9.70
CA VAL A 74 1.85 7.32 9.76
C VAL A 74 1.33 6.91 8.38
N LEU A 75 0.68 5.76 8.30
CA LEU A 75 -0.04 5.35 7.09
C LEU A 75 -1.27 6.25 6.91
N ILE A 76 -1.20 7.18 5.97
CA ILE A 76 -2.32 8.08 5.62
C ILE A 76 -3.39 7.30 4.86
N THR A 77 -2.97 6.55 3.82
CA THR A 77 -3.93 5.79 3.03
C THR A 77 -3.28 4.59 2.35
N ALA A 78 -4.07 3.56 2.12
CA ALA A 78 -3.69 2.38 1.37
C ALA A 78 -4.79 2.09 0.36
N TYR A 79 -4.45 2.04 -0.92
CA TYR A 79 -5.40 1.72 -1.96
C TYR A 79 -4.82 0.72 -2.95
N ARG A 80 -5.64 -0.24 -3.37
CA ARG A 80 -5.26 -1.21 -4.39
C ARG A 80 -5.82 -0.76 -5.72
N ASN A 81 -4.94 -0.42 -6.65
CA ASN A 81 -5.33 -0.11 -8.02
C ASN A 81 -4.81 -1.17 -8.99
N ARG A 82 -5.44 -2.35 -8.98
CA ARG A 82 -5.16 -3.44 -9.94
C ARG A 82 -5.34 -3.02 -11.41
N ARG A 83 -6.08 -1.93 -11.67
CA ARG A 83 -6.33 -1.36 -13.01
C ARG A 83 -5.55 -0.06 -13.27
N GLY A 84 -4.73 0.42 -12.34
CA GLY A 84 -4.09 1.74 -12.40
C GLY A 84 -3.09 1.88 -13.54
N GLN A 85 -2.50 0.77 -13.98
CA GLN A 85 -1.64 0.75 -15.17
C GLN A 85 -2.40 1.11 -16.47
N LYS A 86 -3.73 0.93 -16.55
CA LYS A 86 -4.48 1.30 -17.75
C LYS A 86 -4.81 2.79 -17.85
N HIS A 87 -4.82 3.53 -16.74
CA HIS A 87 -5.23 4.94 -16.73
C HIS A 87 -4.06 5.93 -16.63
N ILE A 88 -2.86 5.52 -16.19
CA ILE A 88 -1.68 6.39 -16.17
C ILE A 88 -1.10 6.60 -17.59
N ARG A 89 -1.50 5.77 -18.55
CA ARG A 89 -1.11 5.88 -19.96
C ARG A 89 -2.14 6.66 -20.78
N SER A 90 -2.54 7.83 -20.32
CA SER A 90 -3.21 8.81 -21.19
C SER A 90 -3.09 10.23 -20.64
N LYS A 91 -1.93 10.83 -20.81
CA LYS A 91 -1.84 12.22 -21.25
C LYS A 91 -0.94 12.23 -22.49
N LYS A 92 -1.59 12.28 -23.65
CA LYS A 92 -1.02 12.88 -24.85
C LYS A 92 -0.94 14.38 -24.64
#